data_AF-A0A356AUV3-F1
#
_entry.id   AF-A0A356AUV3-F1
#
_cell.length_a   1.000
_cell.length_b   1.000
_cell.length_c   1.000
_cell.angle_alpha   90.00
_cell.angle_beta   90.00
_cell.angle_gamma   90.00
#
_symmetry.space_group_name_H-M   'P 1'
#
loop_
_entity.id
_entity.type
_entity.pdbx_description
1 polymer ?
#
loop_
_entity_poly.entity_id
_entity_poly.type
_entity_poly.pdbx_seq_one_letter_code
_entity_poly.pdbx_strand_id
1 'polypeptide(L)'
;WKWAGEPYKSTMLITPQADLEVKYRGNVRPFTCWLMQWPTAQREIDAAVEDGYWSVPAFMYANDLYEKYALIPEKFISQIYMGDELFKKYTDLNAELSPQMNPIINDFKNRALNGEIANFNTEWTQYIDSLYAAGMQKLIDEVFNLDEYEKYSPGDKYKIKAPLY
;
A
#
# COMPACT_ATOMS: atom_id res chain seq x y z
N TRP A 1 22.36 18.53 15.01
CA TRP A 1 20.90 18.43 15.22
C TRP A 1 20.69 18.34 16.73
N LYS A 2 20.15 19.39 17.37
CA LYS A 2 19.87 19.41 18.81
C LYS A 2 18.37 19.20 18.97
N TRP A 3 17.96 18.01 19.37
CA TRP A 3 16.58 17.72 19.72
C TRP A 3 16.26 18.39 21.05
N ALA A 4 15.10 19.03 21.16
CA ALA A 4 14.55 19.50 22.42
C ALA A 4 13.39 18.57 22.79
N GLY A 5 13.53 17.87 23.92
CA GLY A 5 12.49 17.00 24.49
C GLY A 5 12.83 15.51 24.53
N GLU A 6 11.94 14.74 25.17
CA GLU A 6 11.96 13.27 25.14
C GLU A 6 11.84 12.76 23.69
N PRO A 7 12.56 11.68 23.33
CA PRO A 7 12.44 11.07 22.00
C PRO A 7 10.97 10.86 21.65
N TYR A 8 10.54 11.34 20.47
CA TYR A 8 9.18 11.29 19.94
C TYR A 8 8.08 12.22 20.53
N LYS A 9 8.38 13.13 21.48
CA LYS A 9 7.51 14.29 21.79
C LYS A 9 7.95 15.59 21.11
N SER A 10 9.00 15.54 20.31
CA SER A 10 9.46 16.70 19.54
C SER A 10 8.59 16.86 18.31
N THR A 11 7.73 17.88 18.29
CA THR A 11 7.11 18.33 17.05
C THR A 11 8.19 18.80 16.09
N MET A 12 8.13 18.34 14.84
CA MET A 12 8.95 18.91 13.78
C MET A 12 8.64 20.42 13.71
N LEU A 13 9.66 21.25 13.90
CA LEU A 13 9.50 22.70 13.73
C LEU A 13 9.35 22.97 12.23
N ILE A 14 8.10 23.17 11.79
CA ILE A 14 7.80 23.57 10.42
C ILE A 14 7.96 25.08 10.35
N THR A 15 9.01 25.55 9.70
CA THR A 15 9.13 26.97 9.32
C THR A 15 8.32 27.17 8.04
N PRO A 16 7.30 28.05 8.04
CA PRO A 16 6.57 28.41 6.83
C PRO A 16 7.53 28.85 5.72
N GLN A 17 7.25 28.46 4.47
CA GLN A 17 8.14 28.75 3.34
C GLN A 17 8.42 30.27 3.16
N ALA A 18 7.46 31.11 3.55
CA ALA A 18 7.58 32.56 3.52
C ALA A 18 8.62 33.11 4.51
N ASP A 19 8.97 32.35 5.55
CA ASP A 19 9.90 32.74 6.62
C ASP A 19 11.34 32.25 6.36
N LEU A 20 11.55 31.40 5.35
CA LEU A 20 12.88 30.96 4.93
C LEU A 20 13.62 32.08 4.17
N GLU A 21 14.95 32.12 4.16
CA GLU A 21 15.69 33.03 3.27
C GLU A 21 15.46 32.65 1.79
N VAL A 22 15.47 33.61 0.86
CA VAL A 22 15.12 33.39 -0.56
C VAL A 22 15.93 32.24 -1.20
N LYS A 23 17.23 32.12 -0.88
CA LYS A 23 18.09 31.02 -1.38
C LYS A 23 17.68 29.61 -0.92
N TYR A 24 16.85 29.52 0.13
CA TYR A 24 16.28 28.27 0.64
C TYR A 24 14.78 28.10 0.30
N ARG A 25 14.16 29.11 -0.34
CA ARG A 25 12.78 29.02 -0.82
C ARG A 25 12.76 28.27 -2.15
N GLY A 26 12.48 26.97 -2.09
CA GLY A 26 12.29 26.14 -3.28
C GLY A 26 12.64 24.69 -3.03
N ASN A 27 12.05 23.80 -3.83
CA ASN A 27 12.45 22.39 -3.86
C ASN A 27 13.83 22.28 -4.53
N VAL A 28 14.91 22.40 -3.74
CA VAL A 28 16.31 22.20 -4.19
C VAL A 28 16.64 20.73 -4.50
N ARG A 29 15.63 19.92 -4.84
CA ARG A 29 15.74 18.48 -5.01
C ARG A 29 15.26 18.06 -6.40
N PRO A 30 16.02 18.35 -7.48
CA PRO A 30 15.66 17.91 -8.82
C PRO A 30 15.66 16.38 -9.01
N PHE A 31 16.17 15.59 -8.05
CA PHE A 31 16.34 14.12 -8.21
C PHE A 31 15.92 13.26 -7.00
N THR A 32 15.02 13.71 -6.12
CA THR A 32 14.82 13.03 -4.82
C THR A 32 13.51 12.25 -4.68
N CYS A 33 12.97 11.69 -5.76
CA CYS A 33 11.68 10.99 -5.64
C CYS A 33 11.75 9.47 -5.53
N TRP A 34 12.84 8.78 -5.94
CA TRP A 34 12.78 7.29 -6.01
C TRP A 34 14.05 6.49 -5.65
N LEU A 35 15.22 7.13 -5.49
CA LEU A 35 16.50 6.42 -5.23
C LEU A 35 17.14 6.71 -3.86
N MET A 36 16.52 7.56 -3.04
CA MET A 36 17.09 8.02 -1.76
C MET A 36 16.32 7.53 -0.52
N GLN A 37 15.32 6.68 -0.69
CA GLN A 37 14.86 5.86 0.43
C GLN A 37 15.89 4.76 0.64
N TRP A 38 16.98 5.10 1.33
CA TRP A 38 17.79 4.08 1.99
C TRP A 38 16.83 3.21 2.80
N PRO A 39 16.92 1.87 2.76
CA PRO A 39 16.08 1.03 3.59
C PRO A 39 16.33 1.40 5.05
N THR A 40 15.48 2.25 5.62
CA THR A 40 15.56 2.67 7.02
C THR A 40 15.16 1.53 7.95
N ALA A 41 14.59 0.47 7.39
CA ALA A 41 14.22 -0.77 8.06
C ALA A 41 15.31 -1.24 9.02
N GLN A 42 16.55 -1.46 8.55
CA GLN A 42 17.62 -1.96 9.42
C GLN A 42 17.95 -0.98 10.55
N ARG A 43 18.08 0.32 10.23
CA ARG A 43 18.35 1.37 11.23
C ARG A 43 17.24 1.48 12.27
N GLU A 44 15.98 1.32 11.86
CA GLU A 44 14.83 1.35 12.76
C GLU A 44 14.73 0.08 13.61
N ILE A 45 15.15 -1.08 13.08
CA ILE A 45 15.28 -2.33 13.83
C ILE A 45 16.37 -2.19 14.88
N ASP A 46 17.56 -1.72 14.49
CA ASP A 46 18.70 -1.56 15.41
C ASP A 46 18.33 -0.61 16.55
N ALA A 47 17.73 0.55 16.24
CA ALA A 47 17.23 1.49 17.24
C ALA A 47 16.13 0.87 18.13
N ALA A 48 15.24 0.05 17.57
CA ALA A 48 14.19 -0.61 18.34
C ALA A 48 14.74 -1.68 19.30
N VAL A 49 15.79 -2.40 18.90
CA VAL A 49 16.45 -3.42 19.73
C VAL A 49 17.30 -2.77 20.82
N GLU A 50 18.02 -1.70 20.50
CA GLU A 50 18.90 -0.99 21.44
C GLU A 50 18.11 -0.13 22.43
N ASP A 51 17.13 0.64 21.96
CA ASP A 51 16.41 1.63 22.77
C ASP A 51 15.02 1.13 23.22
N GLY A 52 14.56 -0.03 22.75
CA GLY A 52 13.28 -0.64 23.11
C GLY A 52 12.04 -0.07 22.40
N TYR A 53 12.23 0.82 21.42
CA TYR A 53 11.14 1.54 20.75
C TYR A 53 10.86 1.01 19.34
N TRP A 54 9.82 0.20 19.22
CA TRP A 54 9.43 -0.42 17.95
C TRP A 54 8.52 0.47 17.11
N SER A 55 8.93 0.77 15.86
CA SER A 55 8.03 1.22 14.80
C SER A 55 7.33 0.00 14.17
N VAL A 56 6.13 0.19 13.60
CA VAL A 56 5.44 -0.88 12.86
C VAL A 56 6.32 -1.41 11.72
N PRO A 57 6.97 -0.57 10.88
CA PRO A 57 7.91 -1.04 9.87
C PRO A 57 9.06 -1.86 10.46
N ALA A 58 9.71 -1.38 11.54
CA ALA A 58 10.80 -2.10 12.19
C ALA A 58 10.36 -3.49 12.68
N PHE A 59 9.21 -3.55 13.35
CA PHE A 59 8.67 -4.81 13.84
C PHE A 59 8.33 -5.77 12.70
N MET A 60 7.71 -5.27 11.62
CA MET A 60 7.33 -6.07 10.46
C MET A 60 8.55 -6.59 9.70
N TYR A 61 9.60 -5.79 9.51
CA TYR A 61 10.85 -6.24 8.86
C TYR A 61 11.66 -7.18 9.76
N ALA A 62 11.80 -6.90 11.06
CA ALA A 62 12.54 -7.77 11.99
C ALA A 62 11.94 -9.17 12.12
N ASN A 63 10.62 -9.28 11.96
CA ASN A 63 9.89 -10.54 12.08
C ASN A 63 9.46 -11.13 10.73
N ASP A 64 9.99 -10.59 9.63
CA ASP A 64 9.71 -11.04 8.26
C ASP A 64 8.20 -11.11 7.92
N LEU A 65 7.41 -10.21 8.52
CA LEU A 65 5.95 -10.24 8.42
C LEU A 65 5.46 -9.69 7.08
N TYR A 66 6.22 -8.77 6.47
CA TYR A 66 5.89 -8.27 5.13
C TYR A 66 5.95 -9.39 4.11
N GLU A 67 6.96 -10.25 4.14
CA GLU A 67 7.08 -11.35 3.18
C GLU A 67 6.12 -12.48 3.53
N LYS A 68 5.96 -12.79 4.83
CA LYS A 68 5.03 -13.82 5.31
C LYS A 68 3.57 -13.55 4.95
N TYR A 69 3.13 -12.29 5.02
CA TYR A 69 1.74 -11.90 4.76
C TYR A 69 1.54 -11.16 3.43
N ALA A 70 2.60 -10.97 2.64
CA ALA A 70 2.45 -10.47 1.28
C ALA A 70 1.68 -11.46 0.44
N LEU A 71 0.65 -10.95 -0.25
CA LEU A 71 -0.04 -11.68 -1.30
C LEU A 71 0.57 -11.26 -2.63
N ILE A 72 1.03 -12.23 -3.41
CA ILE A 72 1.45 -12.00 -4.79
C ILE A 72 0.17 -12.08 -5.64
N PRO A 73 -0.30 -10.96 -6.22
CA PRO A 73 -1.50 -11.00 -7.05
C PRO A 73 -1.21 -11.73 -8.35
N GLU A 74 -2.21 -12.42 -8.91
CA GLU A 74 -2.07 -13.04 -10.24
C GLU A 74 -1.99 -11.98 -11.34
N LYS A 75 -2.74 -10.88 -11.20
CA LYS A 75 -2.74 -9.72 -12.11
C LYS A 75 -2.60 -8.44 -11.29
N PHE A 76 -1.69 -7.56 -11.68
CA PHE A 76 -1.37 -6.35 -10.92
C PHE A 76 -1.85 -5.10 -11.67
N ILE A 77 -2.72 -4.34 -11.01
CA ILE A 77 -3.35 -3.14 -11.57
C ILE A 77 -2.29 -2.06 -11.73
N SER A 78 -1.80 -1.91 -12.95
CA SER A 78 -0.79 -0.93 -13.31
C SER A 78 -0.86 -0.68 -14.81
N GLN A 79 -0.73 0.58 -15.20
CA GLN A 79 -0.62 0.96 -16.61
C GLN A 79 0.49 0.21 -17.35
N ILE A 80 1.59 -0.14 -16.67
CA ILE A 80 2.70 -0.90 -17.27
C ILE A 80 2.30 -2.33 -17.63
N TYR A 81 1.51 -2.99 -16.77
CA TYR A 81 1.08 -4.38 -16.97
C TYR A 81 -0.19 -4.51 -17.82
N MET A 82 -1.02 -3.47 -17.83
CA MET A 82 -2.30 -3.46 -18.53
C MET A 82 -2.20 -2.83 -19.94
N GLY A 83 -1.24 -1.93 -20.14
CA GLY A 83 -1.27 -1.00 -21.26
C GLY A 83 -2.28 0.14 -21.07
N ASP A 84 -2.13 1.20 -21.86
CA ASP A 84 -2.89 2.44 -21.68
C ASP A 84 -4.41 2.25 -21.85
N GLU A 85 -4.81 1.47 -22.87
CA GLU A 85 -6.22 1.27 -23.21
C GLU A 85 -6.97 0.49 -22.14
N LEU A 86 -6.41 -0.66 -21.72
CA LEU A 86 -7.02 -1.50 -20.69
C LEU A 86 -7.01 -0.81 -19.33
N PHE A 87 -5.94 -0.09 -19.00
CA PHE A 87 -5.88 0.68 -17.76
C PHE A 87 -6.93 1.79 -17.70
N LYS A 88 -7.15 2.49 -18.83
CA LYS A 88 -8.23 3.47 -18.94
C LYS A 88 -9.60 2.81 -18.80
N LYS A 89 -9.85 1.71 -19.52
CA LYS A 89 -11.11 0.95 -19.41
C LYS A 89 -11.39 0.53 -17.98
N TYR A 90 -10.39 -0.01 -17.28
CA TYR A 90 -10.48 -0.35 -15.87
C TYR A 90 -10.81 0.87 -15.01
N THR A 91 -10.14 2.00 -15.21
CA THR A 91 -10.36 3.21 -14.43
C THR A 91 -11.78 3.73 -14.58
N ASP A 92 -12.29 3.76 -15.82
CA ASP A 92 -13.64 4.22 -16.14
C ASP A 92 -14.71 3.28 -15.56
N LEU A 93 -14.57 1.96 -15.76
CA LEU A 93 -15.48 0.97 -15.18
C LEU A 93 -15.44 0.98 -13.65
N ASN A 94 -14.25 1.09 -13.06
CA ASN A 94 -14.12 1.12 -11.61
C ASN A 94 -14.77 2.39 -11.04
N ALA A 95 -14.66 3.54 -11.70
CA ALA A 95 -15.34 4.77 -11.30
C ALA A 95 -16.88 4.65 -11.40
N GLU A 96 -17.40 3.95 -12.42
CA GLU A 96 -18.83 3.67 -12.59
C GLU A 96 -19.39 2.74 -11.49
N LEU A 97 -18.63 1.69 -11.14
CA LEU A 97 -19.12 0.59 -10.30
C LEU A 97 -18.79 0.78 -8.81
N SER A 98 -17.71 1.50 -8.48
CA SER A 98 -17.32 1.77 -7.09
C SER A 98 -18.46 2.36 -6.23
N PRO A 99 -19.30 3.30 -6.71
CA PRO A 99 -20.43 3.81 -5.93
C PRO A 99 -21.43 2.72 -5.51
N GLN A 100 -21.55 1.63 -6.28
CA GLN A 100 -22.45 0.51 -6.00
C GLN A 100 -21.81 -0.49 -5.03
N MET A 101 -20.51 -0.74 -5.17
CA MET A 101 -19.76 -1.69 -4.34
C MET A 101 -19.35 -1.11 -2.98
N ASN A 102 -18.96 0.17 -2.91
CA ASN A 102 -18.43 0.80 -1.70
C ASN A 102 -19.36 0.72 -0.48
N PRO A 103 -20.69 0.88 -0.61
CA PRO A 103 -21.60 0.69 0.53
C PRO A 103 -21.52 -0.72 1.12
N ILE A 104 -21.43 -1.76 0.28
CA ILE A 104 -21.33 -3.16 0.69
C ILE A 104 -20.00 -3.41 1.42
N ILE A 105 -18.90 -2.88 0.87
CA ILE A 105 -17.56 -2.96 1.47
C ILE A 105 -17.54 -2.29 2.84
N ASN A 106 -18.10 -1.08 2.93
CA ASN A 106 -18.10 -0.31 4.16
C ASN A 106 -18.98 -0.95 5.24
N ASP A 107 -20.14 -1.48 4.88
CA ASP A 107 -21.02 -2.19 5.82
C ASP A 107 -20.32 -3.42 6.41
N PHE A 108 -19.80 -4.32 5.55
CA PHE A 108 -19.11 -5.52 6.00
C PHE A 108 -17.90 -5.18 6.90
N LYS A 109 -17.09 -4.19 6.48
CA LYS A 109 -15.93 -3.73 7.27
C LYS A 109 -16.35 -3.21 8.64
N ASN A 110 -17.40 -2.38 8.72
CA ASN A 110 -17.84 -1.81 9.99
C ASN A 110 -18.37 -2.91 10.92
N ARG A 111 -19.19 -3.82 10.42
CA ARG A 111 -19.71 -4.97 11.18
C ARG A 111 -18.58 -5.87 11.69
N ALA A 112 -17.57 -6.13 10.86
CA ALA A 112 -16.40 -6.92 11.23
C ALA A 112 -15.61 -6.25 12.36
N LEU A 113 -15.34 -4.94 12.25
CA LEU A 113 -14.57 -4.20 13.24
C LEU A 113 -15.32 -4.00 14.57
N ASN A 114 -16.66 -3.92 14.52
CA ASN A 114 -17.50 -3.81 15.71
C ASN A 114 -17.80 -5.17 16.38
N GLY A 115 -17.33 -6.29 15.82
CA GLY A 115 -17.60 -7.62 16.36
C GLY A 115 -19.07 -8.08 16.17
N GLU A 116 -19.77 -7.52 15.19
CA GLU A 116 -21.18 -7.81 14.88
C GLU A 116 -21.34 -9.04 13.96
N ILE A 117 -20.23 -9.67 13.57
CA ILE A 117 -20.19 -10.87 12.73
C ILE A 117 -20.00 -12.09 13.63
N ALA A 118 -21.08 -12.84 13.86
CA ALA A 118 -21.05 -14.06 14.64
C ALA A 118 -20.44 -15.26 13.88
N ASN A 119 -20.68 -15.35 12.57
CA ASN A 119 -20.15 -16.40 11.71
C ASN A 119 -19.51 -15.79 10.45
N PHE A 120 -18.18 -15.63 10.52
CA PHE A 120 -17.41 -15.05 9.43
C PHE A 120 -17.48 -15.84 8.13
N ASN A 121 -17.56 -17.18 8.17
CA ASN A 121 -17.56 -17.97 6.93
C ASN A 121 -18.83 -17.73 6.10
N THR A 122 -19.99 -17.67 6.77
CA THR A 122 -21.27 -17.40 6.10
C THR A 122 -21.35 -15.96 5.61
N GLU A 123 -21.02 -15.00 6.46
CA GLU A 123 -21.09 -13.57 6.13
C GLU A 123 -20.08 -13.19 5.05
N TRP A 124 -18.90 -13.82 5.03
CA TRP A 124 -17.91 -13.63 3.97
C TRP A 124 -18.45 -14.09 2.62
N THR A 125 -19.10 -15.25 2.56
CA THR A 125 -19.68 -15.76 1.30
C THR A 125 -20.74 -14.80 0.78
N GLN A 126 -21.66 -14.36 1.65
CA GLN A 126 -22.72 -13.40 1.28
C GLN A 126 -22.17 -12.04 0.85
N TYR A 127 -21.13 -11.55 1.53
CA TYR A 127 -20.41 -10.33 1.16
C TYR A 127 -19.83 -10.43 -0.25
N ILE A 128 -19.13 -11.53 -0.55
CA ILE A 128 -18.56 -11.75 -1.87
C ILE A 128 -19.66 -11.82 -2.94
N ASP A 129 -20.71 -12.59 -2.73
CA ASP A 129 -21.83 -12.70 -3.68
C ASP A 129 -22.47 -11.33 -3.97
N SER A 130 -22.63 -10.49 -2.93
CA SER A 130 -23.18 -9.15 -3.06
C SER A 130 -22.27 -8.24 -3.90
N LEU A 131 -20.95 -8.34 -3.76
CA LEU A 131 -20.00 -7.60 -4.60
C LEU A 131 -20.06 -8.02 -6.06
N TYR A 132 -20.13 -9.34 -6.33
CA TYR A 132 -20.28 -9.86 -7.69
C TYR A 132 -21.54 -9.30 -8.36
N ALA A 133 -22.67 -9.32 -7.65
CA ALA A 133 -23.93 -8.77 -8.13
C ALA A 133 -23.90 -7.24 -8.34
N ALA A 134 -23.14 -6.50 -7.52
CA ALA A 134 -23.05 -5.05 -7.55
C ALA A 134 -22.08 -4.50 -8.61
N GLY A 135 -21.37 -5.36 -9.36
CA GLY A 135 -20.52 -4.94 -10.47
C GLY A 135 -19.16 -5.60 -10.53
N MET A 136 -18.74 -6.34 -9.50
CA MET A 136 -17.43 -6.99 -9.52
C MET A 136 -17.32 -8.05 -10.63
N GLN A 137 -18.43 -8.73 -10.95
CA GLN A 137 -18.46 -9.67 -12.09
C GLN A 137 -18.11 -8.97 -13.41
N LYS A 138 -18.65 -7.76 -13.64
CA LYS A 138 -18.39 -6.98 -14.86
C LYS A 138 -16.91 -6.61 -14.98
N LEU A 139 -16.29 -6.15 -13.88
CA LEU A 139 -14.84 -5.88 -13.86
C LEU A 139 -14.02 -7.14 -14.17
N ILE A 140 -14.43 -8.28 -13.61
CA ILE A 140 -13.74 -9.55 -13.84
C ILE A 140 -13.81 -9.94 -15.32
N ASP A 141 -15.00 -9.94 -15.91
CA ASP A 141 -15.18 -10.38 -17.30
C ASP A 141 -14.56 -9.41 -18.31
N GLU A 142 -14.66 -8.11 -18.05
CA GLU A 142 -14.24 -7.08 -19.00
C GLU A 142 -12.79 -6.61 -18.85
N VAL A 143 -12.12 -6.98 -17.77
CA VAL A 143 -10.74 -6.57 -17.47
C VAL A 143 -9.90 -7.77 -17.04
N PHE A 144 -10.25 -8.43 -15.93
CA PHE A 144 -9.34 -9.40 -15.30
C PHE A 144 -9.27 -10.76 -16.00
N ASN A 145 -10.31 -11.19 -16.72
CA ASN A 145 -10.32 -12.47 -17.44
C ASN A 145 -9.83 -12.35 -18.90
N LEU A 146 -9.30 -11.20 -19.30
CA LEU A 146 -8.73 -11.05 -20.64
C LEU A 146 -7.35 -11.71 -20.73
N ASP A 147 -7.12 -12.47 -21.80
CA ASP A 147 -5.84 -13.14 -22.06
C ASP A 147 -4.68 -12.15 -22.27
N GLU A 148 -4.98 -10.97 -22.81
CA GLU A 148 -4.02 -9.87 -23.03
C GLU A 148 -3.53 -9.22 -21.74
N TYR A 149 -4.27 -9.37 -20.64
CA TYR A 149 -3.83 -8.85 -19.35
C TYR A 149 -2.85 -9.85 -18.72
N GLU A 150 -1.56 -9.56 -18.92
CA GLU A 150 -0.45 -10.38 -18.48
C GLU A 150 -0.45 -10.62 -16.96
N LYS A 151 0.07 -11.79 -16.58
CA LYS A 151 0.26 -12.13 -15.17
C LYS A 151 1.35 -11.26 -14.55
N TYR A 152 1.14 -10.87 -13.30
CA TYR A 152 2.13 -10.15 -12.55
C TYR A 152 3.38 -11.01 -12.35
N SER A 153 4.54 -10.42 -12.65
CA SER A 153 5.83 -10.99 -12.34
C SER A 153 6.39 -10.25 -11.12
N PRO A 154 6.48 -10.89 -9.93
CA PRO A 154 7.06 -10.27 -8.73
C PRO A 154 8.56 -9.96 -8.87
N GLY A 155 9.16 -10.28 -10.02
CA GLY A 155 10.55 -9.95 -10.29
C GLY A 155 11.51 -10.89 -9.57
N ASP A 156 11.08 -12.11 -9.22
CA ASP A 156 11.96 -13.14 -8.64
C ASP A 156 13.19 -13.40 -9.52
N LYS A 157 13.08 -13.20 -10.83
CA LYS A 157 14.19 -13.25 -11.79
C LYS A 157 15.27 -12.17 -11.58
N TYR A 158 14.93 -11.09 -10.87
CA TYR A 158 15.82 -10.00 -10.50
C TYR A 158 16.26 -10.05 -9.05
N LYS A 159 15.78 -11.03 -8.26
CA LYS A 159 16.37 -11.31 -6.95
C LYS A 159 17.81 -11.72 -7.20
N ILE A 160 18.74 -10.82 -6.88
CA ILE A 160 20.16 -11.14 -6.87
C ILE A 160 20.31 -12.24 -5.82
N LYS A 161 20.55 -13.48 -6.26
CA LYS A 161 20.96 -14.59 -5.41
C LYS A 161 22.40 -14.37 -4.94
N ALA A 162 22.64 -13.27 -4.27
CA ALA A 162 23.81 -13.08 -3.47
C ALA A 162 23.31 -12.49 -2.16
N PRO A 163 23.65 -13.09 -1.02
CA PRO A 163 23.32 -12.51 0.26
C PRO A 163 23.88 -11.08 0.30
N LEU A 164 23.00 -10.17 0.66
CA LEU A 164 23.36 -8.82 1.08
C LEU A 164 24.02 -8.97 2.45
N TYR A 165 25.29 -9.37 2.46
CA TYR A 165 26.19 -9.17 3.59
C TYR A 165 27.26 -8.16 3.22
#